data_AF-A0A832FQQ6-F1
#
_entry.id   AF-A0A832FQQ6-F1
#
_cell.length_a   1.000
_cell.length_b   1.000
_cell.length_c   1.000
_cell.angle_alpha   90.00
_cell.angle_beta   90.00
_cell.angle_gamma   90.00
#
_symmetry.space_group_name_H-M   'P 1'
#
loop_
_entity.id
_entity.type
_entity.pdbx_description
1 polymer ?
#
loop_
_entity_poly.entity_id
_entity_poly.type
_entity_poly.pdbx_seq_one_letter_code
_entity_poly.pdbx_strand_id
1 'polypeptide(L)'
;MRLAHLWDQSKCIGCGACIAACNAANYESTDAPNPTWGGLRTNILRITFDLEAKPYRLLVQCQHCENAPCVSVCPTGASYVDGDGLVKIRPELCI
;
A
#
# COMPACT_ATOMS: atom_id res chain seq x y z
N MET A 1 -4.56 -0.42 -21.75
CA MET A 1 -3.41 -1.17 -21.17
C MET A 1 -3.68 -1.34 -19.69
N ARG A 2 -3.27 -2.44 -19.05
CA ARG A 2 -3.59 -2.70 -17.65
C ARG A 2 -2.32 -3.01 -16.87
N LEU A 3 -2.13 -2.34 -15.74
CA LEU A 3 -0.94 -2.48 -14.91
C LEU A 3 -1.13 -3.60 -13.88
N ALA A 4 -0.04 -4.31 -13.57
CA ALA A 4 0.02 -5.30 -12.52
C ALA A 4 1.36 -5.20 -11.79
N HIS A 5 1.34 -5.40 -10.48
CA HIS A 5 2.54 -5.43 -9.66
C HIS A 5 2.79 -6.87 -9.17
N LEU A 6 3.89 -7.47 -9.61
CA LEU A 6 4.33 -8.78 -9.15
C LEU A 6 5.49 -8.62 -8.17
N TRP A 7 5.35 -9.21 -6.99
CA TRP A 7 6.35 -9.17 -5.95
C TRP A 7 6.73 -10.59 -5.51
N ASP A 8 8.01 -10.93 -5.66
CA ASP A 8 8.57 -12.22 -5.25
C ASP A 8 8.93 -12.20 -3.75
N GLN A 9 8.03 -12.75 -2.94
CA GLN A 9 8.19 -12.85 -1.49
C GLN A 9 9.40 -13.70 -1.07
N SER A 10 9.82 -14.68 -1.87
CA SER A 10 10.94 -15.56 -1.52
C SER A 10 12.29 -14.83 -1.45
N LYS A 11 12.39 -13.69 -2.16
CA LYS A 11 13.59 -12.84 -2.22
C LYS A 11 13.53 -11.65 -1.26
N CYS A 12 12.43 -11.46 -0.55
CA CYS A 12 12.28 -10.34 0.37
C CYS A 12 13.18 -10.51 1.60
N ILE A 13 14.17 -9.62 1.75
CA ILE A 13 15.01 -9.55 2.95
C ILE A 13 14.49 -8.58 4.02
N GLY A 14 13.41 -7.85 3.71
CA GLY A 14 12.80 -6.89 4.64
C GLY A 14 13.60 -5.61 4.87
N CYS A 15 14.40 -5.16 3.88
CA CYS A 15 15.24 -3.96 4.00
C CYS A 15 14.48 -2.64 4.19
N GLY A 16 13.18 -2.60 3.86
CA GLY A 16 12.36 -1.40 4.00
C GLY A 16 12.54 -0.35 2.91
N ALA A 17 13.37 -0.59 1.89
CA ALA A 17 13.59 0.36 0.81
C ALA A 17 12.30 0.68 0.03
N CYS A 18 11.41 -0.29 -0.17
CA CYS A 18 10.11 -0.09 -0.81
C CYS A 18 9.19 0.83 0.01
N ILE A 19 9.20 0.73 1.34
CA ILE A 19 8.44 1.60 2.24
C ILE A 19 8.97 3.03 2.14
N ALA A 20 10.29 3.21 2.23
CA ALA A 20 10.92 4.53 2.12
C ALA A 20 10.67 5.17 0.74
N ALA A 21 10.77 4.40 -0.34
CA ALA A 21 10.50 4.88 -1.70
C ALA A 21 9.03 5.28 -1.90
N CYS A 22 8.08 4.49 -1.39
CA CYS A 22 6.66 4.84 -1.44
C CYS A 22 6.39 6.15 -0.69
N ASN A 23 6.97 6.27 0.51
CA ASN A 23 6.87 7.45 1.34
C ASN A 23 7.42 8.71 0.65
N ALA A 24 8.63 8.63 0.10
CA ALA A 24 9.26 9.72 -0.65
C ALA A 24 8.45 10.12 -1.90
N ALA A 25 7.93 9.14 -2.65
CA ALA A 25 7.23 9.40 -3.91
C ALA A 25 5.80 9.93 -3.75
N ASN A 26 5.11 9.64 -2.63
CA ASN A 26 3.68 9.93 -2.48
C ASN A 26 3.35 10.87 -1.32
N TYR A 27 4.25 11.05 -0.36
CA TYR A 27 3.93 11.74 0.89
C TYR A 27 4.93 12.84 1.25
N GLU A 28 6.02 13.02 0.48
CA GLU A 28 7.04 14.08 0.63
C GLU A 28 7.49 14.31 2.10
N SER A 29 7.46 13.24 2.90
CA SER A 29 7.73 13.28 4.32
C SER A 29 8.80 12.26 4.63
N THR A 30 9.75 12.59 5.52
CA THR A 30 10.81 11.66 5.96
C THR A 30 10.61 11.15 7.38
N ASP A 31 9.69 11.74 8.12
CA ASP A 31 9.54 11.58 9.57
C ASP A 31 8.08 11.51 10.05
N ALA A 32 7.10 11.90 9.23
CA ALA A 32 5.70 11.86 9.63
C ALA A 32 5.21 10.41 9.66
N PRO A 33 4.73 9.92 10.82
CA PRO A 33 4.20 8.58 10.89
C PRO A 33 2.84 8.49 10.18
N ASN A 34 2.53 7.30 9.66
CA ASN A 34 1.20 6.91 9.31
C ASN A 34 0.38 6.76 10.62
N PRO A 35 -0.72 7.51 10.78
CA PRO A 35 -1.48 7.55 12.03
C PRO A 35 -2.16 6.21 12.38
N THR A 36 -2.31 5.28 11.42
CA THR A 36 -3.00 3.99 11.64
C THR A 36 -2.08 2.92 12.25
N TRP A 37 -0.79 2.90 11.89
CA TRP A 37 0.13 1.80 12.28
C TRP A 37 1.52 2.25 12.74
N GLY A 38 1.74 3.55 12.93
CA GLY A 38 2.93 4.07 13.64
C GLY A 38 4.28 3.94 12.90
N GLY A 39 4.28 3.53 11.63
CA GLY A 39 5.46 3.53 10.75
C GLY A 39 5.50 4.76 9.83
N LEU A 40 6.44 4.84 8.88
CA LEU A 40 6.45 5.91 7.85
C LEU A 40 5.11 6.00 7.11
N ARG A 41 4.75 7.18 6.61
CA ARG A 41 3.61 7.35 5.70
C ARG A 41 3.82 6.58 4.40
N THR A 42 3.20 5.41 4.29
CA THR A 42 3.23 4.53 3.13
C THR A 42 1.91 3.77 3.01
N ASN A 43 1.63 3.22 1.82
CA ASN A 43 0.58 2.24 1.59
C ASN A 43 1.07 0.78 1.78
N ILE A 44 2.32 0.56 2.21
CA ILE A 44 2.92 -0.76 2.42
C ILE A 44 3.00 -1.07 3.92
N LEU A 45 2.16 -1.99 4.38
CA LEU A 45 2.20 -2.54 5.72
C LEU A 45 3.20 -3.71 5.79
N ARG A 46 4.15 -3.65 6.72
CA ARG A 46 5.05 -4.77 7.03
C ARG A 46 4.48 -5.58 8.19
N ILE A 47 4.19 -6.86 7.92
CA ILE A 47 3.78 -7.84 8.92
C ILE A 47 4.95 -8.80 9.14
N THR A 48 5.44 -8.88 10.38
CA THR A 48 6.50 -9.82 10.76
C THR A 48 5.87 -10.95 11.55
N PHE A 49 6.17 -12.19 11.13
CA PHE A 49 5.84 -13.41 11.86
C PHE A 49 7.14 -13.96 12.43
N ASP A 50 7.23 -13.98 13.76
CA ASP A 50 8.37 -14.53 14.48
C ASP A 50 8.23 -16.06 14.56
N LEU A 51 8.62 -16.73 13.48
CA LEU A 51 8.69 -18.18 13.42
C LEU A 51 10.07 -18.63 13.92
N GLU A 52 10.10 -19.69 14.74
CA GLU A 52 11.29 -20.16 15.47
C GLU A 52 12.54 -20.36 14.60
N ALA A 53 12.37 -20.75 13.33
CA ALA A 53 13.49 -21.03 12.41
C ALA A 53 13.91 -19.81 11.56
N LYS A 54 13.00 -18.89 11.24
CA LYS A 54 13.28 -17.71 10.41
C LYS A 54 12.12 -16.71 10.49
N PRO A 55 12.37 -15.43 10.80
CA PRO A 55 11.33 -14.42 10.73
C PRO A 55 10.80 -14.30 9.30
N TYR A 56 9.49 -14.50 9.13
CA TYR A 56 8.79 -14.34 7.86
C TYR A 56 8.19 -12.94 7.79
N ARG A 57 8.46 -12.19 6.72
CA ARG A 57 8.03 -10.78 6.60
C ARG A 57 7.15 -10.60 5.39
N LEU A 58 5.86 -10.40 5.60
CA LEU A 58 4.91 -10.12 4.53
C LEU A 58 4.76 -8.60 4.36
N LEU A 59 4.75 -8.12 3.12
CA LEU A 59 4.46 -6.74 2.76
C LEU A 59 3.07 -6.73 2.13
N VAL A 60 2.14 -6.07 2.79
CA VAL A 60 0.75 -5.95 2.35
C VAL A 60 0.52 -4.52 1.89
N GLN A 61 0.06 -4.36 0.66
CA GLN A 61 -0.25 -3.05 0.06
C GLN A 61 -1.60 -3.10 -0.64
N CYS A 62 -2.11 -1.95 -1.10
CA CYS A 62 -3.28 -1.93 -1.98
C CYS A 62 -3.03 -2.82 -3.21
N GLN A 63 -3.93 -3.77 -3.47
CA GLN A 63 -3.80 -4.70 -4.59
C GLN A 63 -4.41 -4.15 -5.89
N HIS A 64 -5.02 -2.96 -5.84
CA HIS A 64 -5.75 -2.36 -6.97
C HIS A 64 -6.72 -3.37 -7.62
N CYS A 65 -7.56 -3.98 -6.76
CA CYS A 65 -8.48 -5.05 -7.15
C CYS A 65 -9.36 -4.65 -8.34
N GLU A 66 -9.63 -5.59 -9.25
CA GLU A 66 -10.60 -5.40 -10.34
C GLU A 66 -12.00 -5.12 -9.81
N ASN A 67 -12.47 -6.01 -8.94
CA ASN A 67 -13.72 -5.89 -8.21
C ASN A 67 -13.42 -5.23 -6.86
N ALA A 68 -13.04 -3.96 -6.86
CA ALA A 68 -12.64 -3.23 -5.67
C ALA A 68 -13.84 -2.89 -4.76
N PRO A 69 -14.05 -3.59 -3.63
CA PRO A 69 -15.17 -3.29 -2.75
C PRO A 69 -15.07 -1.89 -2.15
N CYS A 70 -13.86 -1.39 -1.90
CA CYS A 70 -13.63 -0.03 -1.42
C CYS A 70 -14.14 1.05 -2.38
N VAL A 71 -14.13 0.78 -3.69
CA VAL A 71 -14.72 1.67 -4.70
C VAL A 71 -16.24 1.56 -4.69
N SER A 72 -16.79 0.33 -4.67
CA SER A 72 -18.24 0.12 -4.73
C SER A 72 -19.00 0.67 -3.53
N VAL A 73 -18.37 0.73 -2.35
CA VAL A 73 -19.01 1.24 -1.13
C VAL A 73 -18.76 2.72 -0.87
N CYS A 74 -17.92 3.40 -1.66
CA CYS A 74 -17.54 4.78 -1.40
C CYS A 74 -18.70 5.74 -1.72
N PRO A 75 -19.29 6.43 -0.72
CA PRO A 75 -20.50 7.22 -0.95
C PRO A 75 -20.25 8.55 -1.67
N THR A 76 -19.03 9.09 -1.57
CA THR A 76 -18.65 10.39 -2.14
C THR A 76 -18.01 10.29 -3.52
N GLY A 77 -17.73 9.08 -3.99
CA GLY A 77 -16.92 8.86 -5.20
C GLY A 77 -15.44 9.25 -5.02
N ALA A 78 -14.95 9.35 -3.78
CA ALA A 78 -13.53 9.59 -3.49
C ALA A 78 -12.65 8.43 -3.98
N SER A 79 -13.08 7.18 -3.77
CA SER A 79 -12.41 5.99 -4.30
C SER A 79 -12.90 5.69 -5.72
N TYR A 80 -11.99 5.48 -6.67
CA TYR A 80 -12.32 5.23 -8.08
C TYR A 80 -11.26 4.35 -8.76
N VAL A 81 -11.59 3.76 -9.90
CA VAL A 81 -10.63 3.06 -10.78
C VAL A 81 -10.27 4.01 -11.93
N ASP A 82 -8.98 4.17 -12.21
CA ASP A 82 -8.50 5.00 -13.32
C ASP A 82 -8.40 4.25 -14.67
N GLY A 83 -7.95 4.95 -15.71
CA GLY A 83 -7.83 4.39 -17.06
C GLY A 83 -6.83 3.24 -17.21
N ASP A 84 -5.90 3.08 -16.26
CA ASP A 84 -4.91 1.99 -16.23
C ASP A 84 -5.39 0.79 -15.38
N GLY A 85 -6.58 0.89 -14.79
CA GLY A 85 -7.15 -0.12 -13.91
C GLY A 85 -6.68 0.00 -12.46
N LEU A 86 -6.07 1.11 -12.06
CA LEU A 86 -5.60 1.32 -10.69
C LEU A 86 -6.69 1.93 -9.84
N VAL A 87 -6.95 1.33 -8.67
CA VAL A 87 -7.76 1.95 -7.61
C VAL A 87 -7.03 3.16 -7.01
N LYS A 88 -7.61 4.35 -7.09
CA LYS A 88 -7.07 5.61 -6.57
C LYS A 88 -8.09 6.31 -5.67
N ILE A 89 -7.60 7.27 -4.89
CA ILE A 89 -8.39 8.08 -3.96
C ILE A 89 -8.23 9.55 -4.34
N ARG A 90 -9.34 10.29 -4.40
CA ARG A 90 -9.43 11.76 -4.41
C ARG A 90 -9.57 12.25 -2.97
N PRO A 91 -8.46 12.67 -2.31
CA PRO A 91 -8.49 13.00 -0.88
C PRO A 91 -9.49 14.11 -0.54
N GLU A 92 -9.70 15.05 -1.45
CA GLU A 92 -10.62 16.19 -1.33
C GLU A 92 -12.10 15.80 -1.25
N LEU A 93 -12.46 14.58 -1.68
CA LEU A 93 -13.81 14.04 -1.58
C LEU A 93 -13.98 13.05 -0.42
N CYS A 94 -12.90 12.70 0.28
CA CYS A 94 -12.91 11.70 1.34
C CYS A 94 -13.36 12.35 2.66
N ILE A 95 -14.43 11.82 3.26
CA ILE A 95 -15.03 12.30 4.52
C ILE A 95 -14.83 11.32 5.67
#